data_AF-E1IBD9-F1
#
_entry.id   AF-E1IBD9-F1
#
_cell.length_a   1.000
_cell.length_b   1.000
_cell.length_c   1.000
_cell.angle_alpha   90.00
_cell.angle_beta   90.00
_cell.angle_gamma   90.00
#
_symmetry.space_group_name_H-M   'P 1'
#
loop_
_entity.id
_entity.type
_entity.pdbx_description
1 polymer ?
#
loop_
_entity_poly.entity_id
_entity_poly.type
_entity_poly.pdbx_seq_one_letter_code
_entity_poly.pdbx_strand_id
1 'polypeptide(L)'
;MHGIALVAYSSTAGSILPELQWHEEFIITKRTITLVRKGRMPETQVNVGRWEWPADEDAVTALFALLEPLECADLRRVEPDDAPDGGHTERYSITYGQKQCCDLHYEPGVSYIGGEWVVGPVQAFLRQLGIPPTIAQRYRMR
;
A
#
# COMPACT_ATOMS: atom_id res chain seq x y z
N MET A 1 21.48 -2.77 12.32
CA MET A 1 20.14 -2.66 11.71
C MET A 1 20.34 -2.26 10.25
N HIS A 2 19.70 -2.99 9.33
CA HIS A 2 19.70 -2.59 7.92
C HIS A 2 18.57 -1.58 7.73
N GLY A 3 18.90 -0.40 7.18
CA GLY A 3 17.88 0.62 6.92
C GLY A 3 16.80 0.14 5.96
N ILE A 4 15.61 0.74 6.08
CA ILE A 4 14.51 0.48 5.15
C ILE A 4 14.92 0.92 3.74
N ALA A 5 14.83 -0.01 2.80
CA ALA A 5 15.10 0.23 1.38
C ALA A 5 13.86 0.77 0.67
N LEU A 6 12.69 0.18 0.96
CA LEU A 6 11.41 0.63 0.44
C LEU A 6 10.25 0.21 1.36
N VAL A 7 9.14 0.93 1.22
CA VAL A 7 7.83 0.55 1.75
C VAL A 7 6.88 0.44 0.56
N ALA A 8 6.12 -0.65 0.49
CA ALA A 8 5.06 -0.80 -0.48
C ALA A 8 3.70 -0.90 0.22
N TYR A 9 2.70 -0.25 -0.36
CA TYR A 9 1.31 -0.39 0.01
C TYR A 9 0.53 -0.76 -1.23
N SER A 10 -0.21 -1.85 -1.20
CA SER A 10 -1.16 -2.17 -2.26
C SER A 10 -2.56 -2.35 -1.72
N SER A 11 -3.51 -2.10 -2.60
CA SER A 11 -4.93 -2.16 -2.31
C SER A 11 -5.67 -2.66 -3.54
N THR A 12 -6.67 -3.51 -3.32
CA THR A 12 -7.48 -4.07 -4.39
C THR A 12 -8.95 -3.79 -4.10
N ALA A 13 -9.65 -3.29 -5.11
CA ALA A 13 -11.09 -3.12 -5.02
C ALA A 13 -11.78 -4.44 -4.71
N GLY A 14 -12.70 -4.41 -3.74
CA GLY A 14 -13.60 -5.53 -3.47
C GLY A 14 -14.68 -5.69 -4.54
N SER A 15 -15.84 -6.19 -4.13
CA SER A 15 -16.98 -6.45 -5.01
C SER A 15 -17.59 -5.16 -5.59
N ILE A 16 -17.09 -4.73 -6.75
CA ILE A 16 -17.65 -3.65 -7.58
C ILE A 16 -17.78 -4.13 -9.03
N LEU A 17 -18.43 -3.34 -9.89
CA LEU A 17 -18.59 -3.64 -11.32
C LEU A 17 -17.22 -4.02 -11.94
N PRO A 18 -17.13 -5.11 -12.72
CA PRO A 18 -15.85 -5.61 -13.26
C PRO A 18 -14.97 -4.53 -13.93
N GLU A 19 -15.58 -3.62 -14.67
CA GLU A 19 -14.90 -2.53 -15.37
C GLU A 19 -14.36 -1.44 -14.43
N LEU A 20 -14.87 -1.36 -13.20
CA LEU A 20 -14.42 -0.46 -12.13
C LEU A 20 -13.43 -1.12 -11.17
N GLN A 21 -13.27 -2.45 -11.19
CA GLN A 21 -12.33 -3.15 -10.31
C GLN A 21 -10.89 -2.76 -10.62
N TRP A 22 -10.15 -2.39 -9.57
CA TRP A 22 -8.77 -1.92 -9.66
C TRP A 22 -7.85 -2.63 -8.67
N HIS A 23 -6.55 -2.56 -8.96
CA HIS A 23 -5.46 -2.81 -8.05
C HIS A 23 -4.52 -1.61 -8.11
N GLU A 24 -4.19 -1.04 -6.96
CA GLU A 24 -3.24 0.05 -6.79
C GLU A 24 -2.07 -0.42 -5.94
N GLU A 25 -0.86 -0.06 -6.34
CA GLU A 25 0.36 -0.30 -5.58
C GLU A 25 1.20 0.97 -5.55
N PHE A 26 1.45 1.48 -4.34
CA PHE A 26 2.41 2.52 -4.06
C PHE A 26 3.73 1.88 -3.64
N ILE A 27 4.83 2.27 -4.28
CA ILE A 27 6.19 1.88 -3.90
C ILE A 27 6.93 3.15 -3.51
N ILE A 28 7.33 3.22 -2.24
CA ILE A 28 7.93 4.38 -1.60
C ILE A 28 9.39 4.06 -1.34
N THR A 29 10.28 4.77 -2.03
CA THR A 29 11.72 4.76 -1.76
C THR A 29 12.15 6.11 -1.22
N LYS A 30 13.40 6.22 -0.75
CA LYS A 30 13.96 7.51 -0.31
C LYS A 30 13.92 8.61 -1.38
N ARG A 31 13.90 8.26 -2.66
CA ARG A 31 14.04 9.23 -3.77
C ARG A 31 12.78 9.36 -4.62
N THR A 32 12.00 8.29 -4.72
CA THR A 32 10.89 8.23 -5.66
C THR A 32 9.67 7.58 -5.04
N ILE A 33 8.52 8.06 -5.47
CA ILE A 33 7.23 7.43 -5.25
C ILE A 33 6.76 6.89 -6.60
N THR A 34 6.45 5.60 -6.64
CA THR A 34 5.80 4.98 -7.79
C THR A 34 4.37 4.64 -7.42
N LEU A 35 3.42 4.97 -8.28
CA LEU A 35 2.08 4.38 -8.27
C LEU A 35 1.89 3.50 -9.50
N VAL A 36 1.49 2.25 -9.29
CA VAL A 36 1.01 1.35 -10.33
C VAL A 36 -0.48 1.16 -10.13
N ARG A 37 -1.29 1.44 -11.17
CA ARG A 37 -2.73 1.16 -11.16
C ARG A 37 -3.09 0.24 -12.31
N LYS A 38 -3.81 -0.84 -12.00
CA LYS A 38 -4.28 -1.85 -12.97
C LYS A 38 -5.78 -2.01 -12.85
N GLY A 39 -6.47 -2.25 -13.97
CA GLY A 39 -7.84 -2.75 -13.98
C GLY A 39 -7.85 -4.28 -14.05
N ARG A 40 -8.97 -4.92 -13.67
CA ARG A 40 -9.09 -6.39 -13.71
C ARG A 40 -9.55 -6.97 -15.06
N MET A 41 -9.97 -6.13 -16.00
CA MET A 41 -10.40 -6.56 -17.32
C MET A 41 -9.98 -5.57 -18.43
N PRO A 42 -9.96 -5.98 -19.71
CA PRO A 42 -9.52 -5.11 -20.81
C PRO A 42 -10.34 -3.82 -20.98
N GLU A 43 -11.67 -3.87 -20.86
CA GLU A 43 -12.56 -2.71 -21.02
C GLU A 43 -12.74 -1.90 -19.71
N THR A 44 -11.67 -1.79 -18.93
CA THR A 44 -11.72 -1.09 -17.64
C THR A 44 -11.89 0.42 -17.82
N GLN A 45 -12.69 1.02 -16.93
CA GLN A 45 -12.80 2.48 -16.77
C GLN A 45 -11.75 3.03 -15.81
N VAL A 46 -10.92 2.17 -15.23
CA VAL A 46 -9.81 2.56 -14.35
C VAL A 46 -8.77 3.32 -15.17
N ASN A 47 -8.26 4.41 -14.59
CA ASN A 47 -7.11 5.12 -15.12
C ASN A 47 -5.86 4.28 -14.87
N VAL A 48 -5.59 3.32 -15.76
CA VAL A 48 -4.48 2.38 -15.68
C VAL A 48 -3.17 3.03 -16.09
N GLY A 49 -2.09 2.72 -15.38
CA GLY A 49 -0.77 3.23 -15.70
C GLY A 49 0.27 2.96 -14.61
N ARG A 50 1.48 3.42 -14.88
CA ARG A 50 2.58 3.51 -13.92
C ARG A 50 3.06 4.95 -13.93
N TRP A 51 3.04 5.58 -12.77
CA TRP A 51 3.55 6.94 -12.60
C TRP A 51 4.63 6.94 -11.55
N GLU A 52 5.63 7.78 -11.77
CA GLU A 52 6.74 7.96 -10.87
C GLU A 52 7.00 9.46 -10.72
N TRP A 53 7.22 9.89 -9.49
CA TRP A 53 7.59 11.27 -9.18
C TRP A 53 8.56 11.32 -8.01
N PRO A 54 9.33 12.41 -7.86
CA PRO A 54 10.25 12.59 -6.75
C PRO A 54 9.53 12.50 -5.40
N ALA A 55 10.15 11.82 -4.45
CA ALA A 55 9.69 11.80 -3.08
C ALA A 55 10.06 13.09 -2.36
N ASP A 56 9.23 13.50 -1.40
CA ASP A 56 9.66 14.41 -0.34
C ASP A 56 10.59 13.63 0.60
N GLU A 57 11.89 13.91 0.52
CA GLU A 57 12.92 13.16 1.23
C GLU A 57 12.75 13.26 2.76
N ASP A 58 12.29 14.41 3.28
CA ASP A 58 12.06 14.61 4.71
C ASP A 58 10.86 13.79 5.19
N ALA A 59 9.75 13.83 4.44
CA ALA A 59 8.57 13.04 4.75
C ALA A 59 8.83 11.53 4.70
N VAL A 60 9.59 11.06 3.71
CA VAL A 60 9.97 9.63 3.62
C VAL A 60 10.93 9.25 4.72
N THR A 61 11.89 10.11 5.07
CA THR A 61 12.82 9.87 6.18
C THR A 61 12.07 9.75 7.50
N ALA A 62 11.07 10.61 7.73
CA ALA A 62 10.21 10.53 8.91
C ALA A 62 9.39 9.22 8.94
N LEU A 63 8.79 8.82 7.80
CA LEU A 63 8.10 7.53 7.70
C LEU A 63 9.04 6.37 8.02
N PHE A 64 10.23 6.36 7.42
CA PHE A 64 11.17 5.26 7.61
C PHE A 64 11.66 5.20 9.07
N ALA A 65 11.93 6.34 9.71
CA ALA A 65 12.32 6.39 11.11
C ALA A 65 11.23 5.83 12.06
N LEU A 66 9.94 6.01 11.73
CA LEU A 66 8.84 5.43 12.50
C LEU A 66 8.74 3.90 12.33
N LEU A 67 9.07 3.38 11.15
CA LEU A 67 8.93 1.96 10.82
C LEU A 67 10.20 1.14 11.10
N GLU A 68 11.37 1.79 11.16
CA GLU A 68 12.67 1.15 11.35
C GLU A 68 12.83 0.37 12.67
N PRO A 69 12.30 0.81 13.82
CA PRO A 69 12.40 0.04 15.06
C PRO A 69 11.42 -1.14 15.14
N LEU A 70 10.56 -1.34 14.13
CA LEU A 70 9.56 -2.42 14.15
C LEU A 70 10.22 -3.75 13.83
N GLU A 71 10.07 -4.69 14.75
CA GLU A 71 10.42 -6.09 14.53
C GLU A 71 9.20 -6.83 14.00
N CYS A 72 9.26 -7.32 12.77
CA CYS A 72 8.10 -7.97 12.15
C CYS A 72 7.62 -9.21 12.91
N ALA A 73 8.51 -9.86 13.67
CA ALA A 73 8.17 -11.01 14.50
C ALA A 73 7.19 -10.67 15.63
N ASP A 74 7.10 -9.39 16.03
CA ASP A 74 6.16 -8.92 17.05
C ASP A 74 4.74 -8.73 16.49
N LEU A 75 4.61 -8.68 15.16
CA LEU A 75 3.33 -8.51 14.48
C LEU A 75 2.68 -9.87 14.27
N ARG A 76 1.49 -10.06 14.85
CA ARG A 76 0.79 -11.34 14.81
C ARG A 76 -0.52 -11.23 14.05
N ARG A 77 -0.61 -11.96 12.93
CA ARG A 77 -1.85 -12.14 12.17
C ARG A 77 -2.90 -12.87 13.02
N VAL A 78 -4.14 -12.38 12.96
CA VAL A 78 -5.31 -12.95 13.60
C VAL A 78 -6.34 -13.20 12.50
N GLU A 79 -6.64 -14.49 12.28
CA GLU A 79 -7.67 -14.91 11.34
C GLU A 79 -9.06 -14.70 11.96
N PRO A 80 -10.08 -14.38 11.14
CA PRO A 80 -11.46 -14.42 11.60
C PRO A 80 -11.92 -15.86 11.83
N ASP A 81 -12.89 -16.05 12.73
CA ASP A 81 -13.49 -17.37 12.96
C ASP A 81 -14.21 -17.88 11.70
N ASP A 82 -14.88 -16.99 10.97
CA ASP A 82 -15.48 -17.23 9.66
C ASP A 82 -15.03 -16.14 8.67
N ALA A 83 -14.50 -16.55 7.52
CA ALA A 83 -14.06 -15.62 6.48
C ALA A 83 -15.29 -14.92 5.84
N PRO A 84 -15.38 -13.59 5.86
CA PRO A 84 -16.43 -12.87 5.17
C PRO A 84 -16.32 -13.07 3.65
N ASP A 85 -17.47 -13.23 2.99
CA ASP A 85 -17.52 -13.35 1.54
C ASP A 85 -17.22 -12.02 0.85
N GLY A 86 -16.11 -12.02 0.11
CA GLY A 86 -15.68 -10.89 -0.69
C GLY A 86 -15.21 -9.70 0.13
N GLY A 87 -14.44 -8.83 -0.50
CA GLY A 87 -14.06 -7.58 0.11
C GLY A 87 -12.76 -7.01 -0.41
N HIS A 88 -12.50 -5.80 0.07
CA HIS A 88 -11.28 -5.05 -0.18
C HIS A 88 -10.11 -5.77 0.47
N THR A 89 -8.99 -5.87 -0.24
CA THR A 89 -7.74 -6.37 0.33
C THR A 89 -6.70 -5.27 0.34
N GLU A 90 -5.87 -5.28 1.38
CA GLU A 90 -4.74 -4.36 1.51
C GLU A 90 -3.49 -5.15 1.86
N ARG A 91 -2.35 -4.69 1.37
CA ARG A 91 -1.06 -5.24 1.74
C ARG A 91 -0.09 -4.13 2.06
N TYR A 92 0.62 -4.27 3.16
CA TYR A 92 1.69 -3.39 3.59
C TYR A 92 2.97 -4.20 3.62
N SER A 93 4.03 -3.70 3.01
CA SER A 93 5.30 -4.40 2.85
C SER A 93 6.45 -3.46 3.18
N ILE A 94 7.34 -3.85 4.10
CA ILE A 94 8.53 -3.06 4.46
C ILE A 94 9.75 -3.92 4.15
N THR A 95 10.58 -3.47 3.22
CA THR A 95 11.82 -4.17 2.88
C THR A 95 13.01 -3.49 3.55
N TYR A 96 13.71 -4.24 4.39
CA TYR A 96 14.96 -3.83 5.06
C TYR A 96 16.16 -4.36 4.28
N GLY A 97 17.03 -3.45 3.81
CA GLY A 97 18.16 -3.81 2.97
C GLY A 97 17.76 -4.66 1.74
N GLN A 98 18.37 -5.84 1.56
CA GLN A 98 18.16 -6.70 0.38
C GLN A 98 17.43 -8.02 0.66
N LYS A 99 17.02 -8.33 1.90
CA LYS A 99 16.56 -9.70 2.23
C LYS A 99 15.43 -9.83 3.24
N GLN A 100 15.23 -8.87 4.15
CA GLN A 100 14.19 -9.00 5.16
C GLN A 100 12.98 -8.17 4.76
N CYS A 101 11.82 -8.82 4.72
CA CYS A 101 10.56 -8.18 4.39
C CYS A 101 9.59 -8.37 5.56
N CYS A 102 8.90 -7.30 5.95
CA CYS A 102 7.74 -7.37 6.81
C CYS A 102 6.48 -7.18 5.99
N ASP A 103 5.64 -8.21 5.91
CA ASP A 103 4.44 -8.21 5.09
C ASP A 103 3.19 -8.41 5.96
N LEU A 104 2.25 -7.47 5.88
CA LEU A 104 0.92 -7.58 6.46
C LEU A 104 -0.08 -7.63 5.32
N HIS A 105 -0.86 -8.70 5.25
CA HIS A 105 -1.88 -8.90 4.23
C HIS A 105 -3.26 -8.90 4.90
N TYR A 106 -4.02 -7.82 4.71
CA TYR A 106 -5.37 -7.68 5.21
C TYR A 106 -6.35 -8.17 4.16
N GLU A 107 -6.96 -9.31 4.45
CA GLU A 107 -8.13 -9.84 3.76
C GLU A 107 -9.37 -9.57 4.61
N PRO A 108 -10.59 -9.73 4.07
CA PRO A 108 -11.80 -9.55 4.85
C PRO A 108 -11.75 -10.34 6.17
N GLY A 109 -11.97 -9.66 7.29
CA GLY A 109 -11.95 -10.25 8.64
C GLY A 109 -10.58 -10.47 9.26
N VAL A 110 -9.49 -10.36 8.49
CA VAL A 110 -8.12 -10.51 9.01
C VAL A 110 -7.68 -9.25 9.74
N SER A 111 -7.06 -9.42 10.90
CA SER A 111 -6.42 -8.33 11.64
C SER A 111 -5.00 -8.70 12.07
N TYR A 112 -4.25 -7.73 12.60
CA TYR A 112 -2.91 -7.96 13.12
C TYR A 112 -2.77 -7.27 14.48
N ILE A 113 -2.26 -8.00 15.47
CA ILE A 113 -1.82 -7.40 16.73
C ILE A 113 -0.54 -6.61 16.46
N GLY A 114 -0.49 -5.34 16.87
CA GLY A 114 0.60 -4.41 16.57
C GLY A 114 0.57 -3.87 15.14
N GLY A 115 -0.40 -4.29 14.31
CA GLY A 115 -0.49 -3.90 12.90
C GLY A 115 -0.68 -2.40 12.72
N GLU A 116 -1.25 -1.71 13.71
CA GLU A 116 -1.42 -0.26 13.73
C GLU A 116 -0.10 0.51 13.66
N TRP A 117 1.01 -0.08 14.13
CA TRP A 117 2.33 0.52 14.06
C TRP A 117 2.88 0.59 12.63
N VAL A 118 2.37 -0.26 11.73
CA VAL A 118 2.66 -0.20 10.29
C VAL A 118 1.58 0.60 9.56
N VAL A 119 0.32 0.23 9.77
CA VAL A 119 -0.83 0.78 9.02
C VAL A 119 -0.96 2.29 9.27
N GLY A 120 -0.86 2.72 10.53
CA GLY A 120 -1.04 4.12 10.92
C GLY A 120 -0.07 5.06 10.20
N PRO A 121 1.26 4.88 10.33
CA PRO A 121 2.26 5.70 9.66
C PRO A 121 2.14 5.67 8.13
N VAL A 122 1.97 4.49 7.52
CA VAL A 122 1.87 4.36 6.06
C VAL A 122 0.63 5.09 5.53
N GLN A 123 -0.53 4.90 6.14
CA GLN A 123 -1.76 5.59 5.74
C GLN A 123 -1.69 7.10 5.98
N ALA A 124 -1.04 7.54 7.07
CA ALA A 124 -0.81 8.97 7.32
C ALA A 124 0.06 9.60 6.23
N PHE A 125 1.15 8.93 5.84
CA PHE A 125 2.00 9.36 4.74
C PHE A 125 1.24 9.43 3.42
N LEU A 126 0.49 8.39 3.05
CA LEU A 126 -0.28 8.35 1.80
C LEU A 126 -1.36 9.43 1.70
N ARG A 127 -1.98 9.83 2.82
CA ARG A 127 -2.97 10.93 2.84
C ARG A 127 -2.35 12.30 2.60
N GLN A 128 -1.08 12.49 3.00
CA GLN A 128 -0.35 13.75 2.82
C GLN A 128 0.45 13.78 1.53
N LEU A 129 0.56 12.62 0.86
CA LEU A 129 1.26 12.48 -0.40
C LEU A 129 0.65 13.41 -1.45
N GLY A 130 1.47 14.34 -1.97
CA GLY A 130 1.09 15.23 -3.07
C GLY A 130 0.98 14.47 -4.40
N ILE A 131 -0.07 13.66 -4.56
CA ILE A 131 -0.33 12.94 -5.82
C ILE A 131 -0.67 13.97 -6.91
N PRO A 132 0.03 13.97 -8.06
CA PRO A 132 -0.28 14.89 -9.15
C PRO A 132 -1.75 14.77 -9.59
N PRO A 133 -2.46 15.88 -9.85
CA PRO A 133 -3.91 15.87 -10.09
C PRO A 133 -4.38 14.94 -11.22
N THR A 134 -3.57 14.79 -12.27
CA THR A 134 -3.84 13.89 -13.41
C THR A 134 -3.78 12.41 -13.04
N ILE A 135 -3.09 12.07 -11.94
CA ILE A 135 -2.89 10.71 -11.42
C ILE A 135 -3.93 10.40 -10.33
N ALA A 136 -4.29 11.41 -9.54
CA ALA A 136 -5.23 11.32 -8.44
C ALA A 136 -6.62 10.79 -8.87
N GLN A 137 -7.00 11.02 -10.13
CA GLN A 137 -8.22 10.46 -10.71
C GLN A 137 -8.05 8.96 -10.95
N ARG A 138 -8.76 8.17 -10.13
CA ARG A 138 -8.74 6.70 -10.20
C ARG A 138 -9.49 6.16 -11.43
N TYR A 139 -10.55 6.84 -11.85
CA TYR A 139 -11.35 6.47 -13.01
C TYR A 139 -11.16 7.49 -14.12
N ARG A 140 -11.23 7.04 -15.37
CA ARG A 140 -11.21 7.91 -16.54
C ARG A 140 -12.49 8.75 -16.52
N MET A 141 -12.38 10.07 -16.64
CA MET A 141 -13.55 10.88 -16.98
C MET A 141 -13.99 10.54 -18.39
N ARG A 142 -15.30 10.33 -18.59
CA ARG A 142 -15.90 10.24 -19.92
C ARG A 142 -15.93 11.61 -20.59
#